data_AF-A0A1A3H5K9-F1
#
_entry.id   AF-A0A1A3H5K9-F1
#
_cell.length_a   1.000
_cell.length_b   1.000
_cell.length_c   1.000
_cell.angle_alpha   90.00
_cell.angle_beta   90.00
_cell.angle_gamma   90.00
#
_symmetry.space_group_name_H-M   'P 1'
#
loop_
_entity.id
_entity.type
_entity.pdbx_description
1 polymer ?
#
loop_
_entity_poly.entity_id
_entity_poly.type
_entity_poly.pdbx_seq_one_letter_code
_entity_poly.pdbx_strand_id
1 'polypeptide(L)'
;MDTLGGPTPIGANGQVSVPKHVLQALGWSSGDRVVLRVVDEEPDVLRIVPEAVALRQLRRGEEAERMMRMTSHVEPTRDESTSE
;
A
#
# COMPACT_ATOMS: atom_id res chain seq x y z
N MET A 1 -6.16 5.15 26.52
CA MET A 1 -5.85 4.37 25.30
C MET A 1 -6.38 2.99 25.54
N ASP A 2 -7.55 2.68 24.98
CA ASP A 2 -8.06 1.30 24.99
C ASP A 2 -7.16 0.48 24.08
N THR A 3 -6.22 -0.24 24.69
CA THR A 3 -5.44 -1.26 23.99
C THR A 3 -6.41 -2.29 23.45
N LEU A 4 -6.42 -2.47 22.12
CA LEU A 4 -7.11 -3.54 21.41
C LEU A 4 -6.72 -4.89 22.06
N GLY A 5 -7.54 -5.37 22.98
CA GLY A 5 -7.14 -6.40 23.94
C GLY A 5 -7.36 -7.82 23.42
N GLY A 6 -6.33 -8.65 23.57
CA GLY A 6 -6.40 -10.11 23.61
C GLY A 6 -5.93 -10.83 22.33
N PRO A 7 -5.19 -11.94 22.44
CA PRO A 7 -4.78 -12.74 21.28
C PRO A 7 -6.04 -13.29 20.63
N THR A 8 -6.40 -12.75 19.47
CA THR A 8 -7.42 -13.39 18.65
C THR A 8 -6.78 -14.64 18.07
N PRO A 9 -7.32 -15.84 18.35
CA PRO A 9 -6.75 -17.05 17.79
C PRO A 9 -6.83 -16.98 16.26
N ILE A 10 -5.73 -17.40 15.62
CA ILE A 10 -5.72 -17.59 14.18
C ILE A 10 -6.52 -18.85 13.89
N GLY A 11 -7.66 -18.69 13.22
CA GLY A 11 -8.51 -19.79 12.80
C GLY A 11 -7.89 -20.63 11.68
N ALA A 12 -8.58 -21.70 11.32
CA ALA A 12 -8.19 -22.52 10.17
C ALA A 12 -8.04 -21.64 8.91
N ASN A 13 -6.99 -21.89 8.12
CA ASN A 13 -6.64 -21.11 6.92
C ASN A 13 -6.15 -19.68 7.18
N GLY A 14 -5.64 -19.37 8.37
CA GLY A 14 -5.02 -18.07 8.64
C GLY A 14 -6.02 -16.93 8.90
N GLN A 15 -7.29 -17.26 9.19
CA GLN A 15 -8.33 -16.27 9.43
C GLN A 15 -8.18 -15.64 10.82
N VAL A 16 -8.32 -14.32 10.94
CA VAL A 16 -8.32 -13.61 12.22
C VAL A 16 -9.66 -12.90 12.39
N SER A 17 -10.32 -13.12 13.53
CA SER A 17 -11.57 -12.45 13.86
C SER A 17 -11.31 -11.04 14.40
N VAL A 18 -11.78 -10.02 13.69
CA VAL A 18 -11.68 -8.64 14.16
C VAL A 18 -12.86 -8.36 15.10
N PRO A 19 -12.63 -7.95 16.36
CA PRO A 19 -13.73 -7.67 17.27
C PRO A 19 -14.62 -6.53 16.76
N LYS A 20 -15.93 -6.62 17.04
CA LYS A 20 -16.95 -5.68 16.51
C LYS A 20 -16.64 -4.21 16.80
N HIS A 21 -16.11 -3.88 17.98
CA HIS A 21 -15.77 -2.51 18.35
C HIS A 21 -14.64 -1.94 17.47
N VAL A 22 -13.72 -2.78 17.00
CA VAL A 22 -12.64 -2.39 16.09
C VAL A 22 -13.20 -2.08 14.71
N LEU A 23 -14.09 -2.95 14.20
CA LEU A 23 -14.80 -2.70 12.94
C LEU A 23 -15.55 -1.36 12.99
N GLN A 24 -16.25 -1.08 14.10
CA GLN A 24 -16.97 0.18 14.29
C GLN A 24 -16.04 1.39 14.37
N ALA A 25 -14.92 1.32 15.10
CA ALA A 25 -13.95 2.40 15.19
C ALA A 25 -13.29 2.71 13.83
N LEU A 26 -13.15 1.68 12.98
CA LEU A 26 -12.62 1.81 11.61
C LEU A 26 -13.69 2.18 10.58
N GLY A 27 -14.97 2.22 10.97
CA GLY A 27 -16.10 2.45 10.07
C GLY A 27 -16.31 1.33 9.05
N TRP A 28 -15.84 0.12 9.34
CA TRP A 28 -15.93 -1.03 8.43
C TRP A 28 -17.22 -1.82 8.63
N SER A 29 -17.75 -2.29 7.51
CA SER A 29 -18.95 -3.12 7.41
C SER A 29 -18.65 -4.46 6.75
N SER A 30 -19.59 -5.40 6.87
CA SER A 30 -19.50 -6.67 6.14
C SER A 30 -19.44 -6.42 4.63
N GLY A 31 -18.48 -7.04 3.95
CA GLY A 31 -18.24 -6.87 2.52
C GLY A 31 -17.19 -5.82 2.16
N ASP A 32 -16.73 -5.02 3.13
CA ASP A 32 -15.62 -4.10 2.89
C ASP A 32 -14.33 -4.86 2.57
N ARG A 33 -13.58 -4.32 1.61
CA ARG A 33 -12.33 -4.89 1.14
C ARG A 33 -11.15 -4.09 1.67
N VAL A 34 -10.17 -4.81 2.21
CA VAL A 34 -8.95 -4.25 2.78
C VAL A 34 -7.73 -4.99 2.24
N VAL A 35 -6.60 -4.30 2.24
CA VAL A 35 -5.29 -4.85 1.90
C VAL A 35 -4.46 -4.96 3.17
N LEU A 36 -3.87 -6.12 3.38
CA LEU A 36 -2.92 -6.38 4.45
C LEU A 36 -1.51 -6.08 3.94
N ARG A 37 -0.74 -5.32 4.71
CA ARG A 37 0.66 -4.99 4.39
C ARG A 37 1.55 -5.34 5.58
N VAL A 38 2.53 -6.19 5.32
CA VAL A 38 3.69 -6.38 6.20
C VAL A 38 4.71 -5.29 5.83
N VAL A 39 5.23 -4.58 6.82
CA VAL A 39 6.18 -3.48 6.61
C VAL A 39 7.52 -3.89 7.20
N ASP A 40 8.57 -3.89 6.38
CA ASP A 40 9.89 -4.38 6.77
C ASP A 40 10.52 -3.58 7.94
N GLU A 41 10.15 -2.30 8.09
CA GLU A 41 10.62 -1.42 9.16
C GLU A 41 10.05 -1.79 10.55
N GLU A 42 8.92 -2.49 10.58
CA GLU A 42 8.23 -2.92 11.80
C GLU A 42 7.68 -4.35 11.57
N PRO A 43 8.54 -5.39 11.61
CA PRO A 43 8.17 -6.75 11.21
C PRO A 43 7.05 -7.35 12.08
N ASP A 44 6.86 -6.83 13.29
CA ASP A 44 5.82 -7.26 14.23
C ASP A 44 4.48 -6.53 14.03
N VAL A 45 4.40 -5.58 13.09
CA VAL A 45 3.20 -4.75 12.86
C VAL A 45 2.57 -5.07 11.51
N LEU A 46 1.37 -5.65 11.55
CA LEU A 46 0.52 -5.78 10.37
C LEU A 46 -0.31 -4.51 10.17
N ARG A 47 -0.09 -3.80 9.06
CA ARG A 47 -0.91 -2.63 8.71
C ARG A 47 -2.07 -3.05 7.81
N ILE A 48 -3.28 -2.60 8.15
CA ILE A 48 -4.48 -2.83 7.35
C ILE A 48 -4.90 -1.52 6.69
N VAL A 49 -5.05 -1.52 5.37
CA VAL A 49 -5.36 -0.34 4.57
C VAL A 49 -6.64 -0.57 3.76
N PRO A 50 -7.57 0.38 3.68
CA PRO A 50 -8.73 0.25 2.80
C PRO A 50 -8.30 0.03 1.34
N GLU A 51 -8.95 -0.89 0.62
CA GLU A 51 -8.60 -1.24 -0.76
C GLU A 51 -8.55 0.00 -1.68
N ALA A 52 -9.53 0.90 -1.58
CA ALA A 52 -9.55 2.13 -2.36
C ALA A 52 -8.34 3.05 -2.12
N VAL A 53 -7.79 3.05 -0.90
CA VAL A 53 -6.57 3.80 -0.56
C VAL A 53 -5.35 3.09 -1.14
N ALA A 54 -5.24 1.77 -0.98
CA ALA A 54 -4.15 0.98 -1.55
C ALA A 54 -4.08 1.11 -3.08
N LEU A 55 -5.22 1.00 -3.77
CA LEU A 55 -5.30 1.17 -5.22
C LEU A 55 -4.91 2.57 -5.70
N ARG A 56 -5.26 3.61 -4.94
CA ARG A 56 -4.81 4.98 -5.26
C ARG A 56 -3.30 5.13 -5.10
N GLN A 57 -2.71 4.54 -4.07
CA GLN A 57 -1.27 4.58 -3.86
C GLN A 57 -0.53 3.80 -4.95
N LEU A 58 -1.04 2.63 -5.34
CA LEU A 58 -0.48 1.84 -6.44
C LEU A 58 -0.47 2.63 -7.75
N ARG A 59 -1.61 3.22 -8.14
CA ARG A 59 -1.69 4.04 -9.36
C ARG A 59 -0.71 5.21 -9.35
N ARG A 60 -0.55 5.89 -8.21
CA ARG A 60 0.43 6.98 -8.07
C ARG A 60 1.87 6.48 -8.23
N GLY A 61 2.18 5.30 -7.71
CA GLY A 61 3.48 4.67 -7.91
C GLY A 61 3.75 4.35 -9.37
N GLU A 62 2.79 3.73 -10.05
CA GLU A 62 2.86 3.42 -11.49
C GLU A 62 3.03 4.69 -12.34
N GLU A 63 2.33 5.78 -12.00
CA GLU A 63 2.46 7.08 -12.65
C GLU A 63 3.85 7.69 -12.43
N ALA A 64 4.39 7.61 -11.21
CA ALA A 64 5.74 8.10 -10.89
C ALA A 64 6.82 7.31 -11.65
N GLU A 65 6.72 5.98 -11.69
CA GLU A 65 7.64 5.13 -12.46
C GLU A 65 7.55 5.39 -13.97
N ARG A 66 6.35 5.66 -14.48
CA ARG A 66 6.15 6.02 -15.89
C ARG A 66 6.80 7.37 -16.21
N MET A 67 6.62 8.37 -15.35
CA MET A 67 7.26 9.68 -15.51
C MET A 67 8.78 9.56 -15.48
N MET A 68 9.35 8.81 -14.54
CA MET A 68 10.80 8.57 -14.46
C MET A 68 11.35 7.95 -15.75
N ARG A 69 10.66 6.92 -16.29
CA ARG A 69 11.04 6.30 -17.57
C ARG A 69 10.98 7.25 -18.76
N MET A 70 10.00 8.16 -18.80
CA MET A 70 9.89 9.16 -19.87
C MET A 70 11.01 10.20 -19.75
N THR A 71 11.33 10.66 -18.54
CA THR A 71 12.42 11.63 -18.33
C THR A 71 13.81 11.04 -18.53
N SER A 72 14.00 9.73 -18.31
CA SER A 72 15.27 9.05 -18.57
C SER A 72 15.51 8.74 -20.05
N HIS A 73 14.49 8.86 -20.91
CA HIS A 73 14.63 8.62 -22.36
C HIS A 73 14.92 9.91 -23.15
N VAL A 74 14.87 11.08 -22.52
CA VAL A 74 15.19 12.37 -23.13
C VAL A 74 16.61 12.78 -22.70
N GLU A 75 17.62 12.02 -23.12
CA GLU A 75 18.95 12.60 -23.28
C GLU A 75 18.99 13.24 -24.68
N PRO A 76 19.27 14.56 -24.79
CA PRO A 76 19.29 15.23 -26.07
C PRO A 76 20.47 14.70 -26.89
N THR A 77 20.17 14.27 -28.11
CA THR A 77 21.16 14.15 -29.17
C THR A 77 21.84 15.51 -29.31
N ARG A 78 23.02 15.66 -28.74
CA ARG A 78 23.86 16.83 -28.99
C ARG A 78 24.45 16.62 -30.39
N ASP A 79 23.85 17.33 -31.33
CA ASP A 79 24.27 17.47 -32.72
C ASP A 79 25.73 17.97 -32.72
N GLU A 80 26.69 17.06 -32.94
CA GLU A 80 28.05 17.42 -33.35
C GLU A 80 28.07 17.44 -34.88
N SER A 81 27.57 18.53 -35.44
CA SER A 81 27.84 18.96 -36.81
C SER A 81 28.48 20.36 -36.73
N THR A 82 29.57 20.58 -37.49
CA THR A 82 30.23 21.89 -37.79
C THR A 82 31.27 22.33 -36.74
N SER A 83 32.58 22.54 -36.98
CA SER A 83 33.50 22.70 -38.14
C SER A 83 34.91 22.24 -37.65
N GLU A 84 35.89 21.83 -38.45
CA GLU A 84 36.67 22.49 -39.51
C GLU A 84 37.44 21.45 -40.35
#